data_AF-A0A367YMW7-F1
#
_entry.id   AF-A0A367YMW7-F1
#
_cell.length_a   1.000
_cell.length_b   1.000
_cell.length_c   1.000
_cell.angle_alpha   90.00
_cell.angle_beta   90.00
_cell.angle_gamma   90.00
#
_symmetry.space_group_name_H-M   'P 1'
#
loop_
_entity.id
_entity.type
_entity.pdbx_description
1 polymer ?
#
loop_
_entity_poly.entity_id
_entity_poly.type
_entity_poly.pdbx_seq_one_letter_code
_entity_poly.pdbx_strand_id
1 'polypeptide(L)'
;MSSFNSSASKYQAENTVNKLFSNILHTPLSKGATSTSSTNQLFAQLGGRAVSKKKKKREAAKIKKSEEQSKAFRKFVKYTHVKNKAEKSEADQKYLGRLVRRNVSALERGAKIDDFEVDEEFRAVSAELLDELKSKRGKRLRKKMAFRVKDDDRKKEFDEKIQKGVISYPGLTPGLAPVDYNESDSE
;
A
#
# COMPACT_ATOMS: atom_id res chain seq x y z
N MET A 1 -31.60 -38.71 -4.02
CA MET A 1 -31.13 -39.05 -2.66
C MET A 1 -32.18 -38.55 -1.69
N SER A 2 -32.64 -39.43 -0.79
CA SER A 2 -33.93 -39.44 -0.09
C SER A 2 -34.43 -38.08 0.42
N SER A 3 -35.63 -37.67 -0.01
CA SER A 3 -36.33 -36.54 0.61
C SER A 3 -37.10 -37.02 1.83
N PHE A 4 -36.62 -36.65 3.02
CA PHE A 4 -37.49 -36.63 4.19
C PHE A 4 -38.50 -35.49 3.99
N ASN A 5 -39.76 -35.84 3.74
CA ASN A 5 -40.79 -34.87 3.33
C ASN A 5 -41.32 -34.01 4.48
N SER A 6 -41.04 -34.37 5.74
CA SER A 6 -41.47 -33.61 6.93
C SER A 6 -40.28 -33.02 7.69
N SER A 7 -40.46 -31.80 8.22
CA SER A 7 -39.45 -31.11 9.03
C SER A 7 -39.07 -31.91 10.27
N ALA A 8 -40.03 -32.60 10.90
CA ALA A 8 -39.78 -33.45 12.05
C ALA A 8 -38.89 -34.66 11.69
N SER A 9 -39.16 -35.32 10.57
CA SER A 9 -38.35 -36.45 10.11
C SER A 9 -36.94 -36.01 9.72
N LYS A 10 -36.81 -34.85 9.06
CA LYS A 10 -35.51 -34.24 8.76
C LYS A 10 -34.72 -33.91 10.02
N TYR A 11 -35.35 -33.31 11.02
CA TYR A 11 -34.72 -32.97 12.31
C TYR A 11 -34.28 -34.21 13.08
N GLN A 12 -35.10 -35.26 13.13
CA GLN A 12 -34.74 -36.53 13.77
C GLN A 12 -33.55 -37.19 13.06
N ALA A 13 -33.55 -37.19 11.72
CA ALA A 13 -32.44 -37.72 10.93
C ALA A 13 -31.15 -36.91 11.17
N GLU A 14 -31.22 -35.58 11.15
CA GLU A 14 -30.08 -34.69 11.43
C GLU A 14 -29.54 -34.88 12.85
N ASN A 15 -30.41 -34.98 13.86
CA ASN A 15 -30.00 -35.20 15.25
C ASN A 15 -29.33 -36.57 15.43
N THR A 16 -29.85 -37.60 14.78
CA THR A 16 -29.25 -38.94 14.80
C THR A 16 -27.87 -38.95 14.16
N VAL A 17 -27.72 -38.28 13.01
CA VAL A 17 -26.43 -38.13 12.32
C VAL A 17 -25.44 -37.32 13.17
N ASN A 18 -25.87 -36.23 13.79
CA ASN A 18 -25.03 -35.41 14.66
C ASN A 18 -24.56 -36.19 15.91
N LYS A 19 -25.42 -37.02 16.51
CA LYS A 19 -25.06 -37.91 17.63
C LYS A 19 -24.03 -38.98 17.23
N LEU A 20 -24.15 -39.52 16.01
CA LEU A 20 -23.16 -40.45 15.47
C LEU A 20 -21.82 -39.76 15.25
N PHE A 21 -21.82 -38.54 14.71
CA PHE A 21 -20.59 -37.76 14.53
C PHE A 21 -19.97 -37.32 15.86
N SER A 22 -20.76 -36.95 16.87
CA SER A 22 -20.22 -36.64 18.20
C SER A 22 -19.56 -37.87 18.82
N ASN A 23 -20.17 -39.05 18.68
CA ASN A 23 -19.57 -40.28 19.20
C ASN A 23 -18.26 -40.66 18.48
N ILE A 24 -18.11 -40.34 17.20
CA ILE A 24 -16.89 -40.60 16.43
C ILE A 24 -15.78 -39.55 16.72
N LEU A 25 -16.16 -38.30 17.00
CA LEU A 25 -15.21 -37.22 17.27
C LEU A 25 -14.72 -37.19 18.73
N HIS A 26 -15.50 -37.72 19.67
CA HIS A 26 -15.18 -37.72 21.10
C HIS A 26 -14.55 -39.02 21.61
N THR A 27 -14.38 -40.06 20.77
CA THR A 27 -13.51 -41.18 21.14
C THR A 27 -12.06 -40.72 21.04
N PRO A 28 -11.29 -40.60 22.14
CA PRO A 28 -9.85 -40.54 22.01
C PRO A 28 -9.43 -41.80 21.25
N LEU A 29 -8.58 -41.66 20.23
CA LEU A 29 -7.88 -42.80 19.65
C LEU A 29 -6.98 -43.38 20.75
N SER A 30 -7.57 -44.18 21.63
CA SER A 30 -6.87 -45.05 22.55
C SER A 30 -6.07 -46.02 21.68
N LYS A 31 -4.76 -45.85 21.66
CA LYS A 31 -3.84 -46.85 21.13
C LYS A 31 -3.99 -48.09 22.02
N GLY A 32 -4.78 -49.06 21.56
CA GLY A 32 -4.86 -50.39 22.17
C GLY A 32 -6.26 -50.76 22.61
N ALA A 33 -7.05 -51.29 21.67
CA ALA A 33 -8.03 -52.35 21.94
C ALA A 33 -8.55 -52.87 20.59
N THR A 34 -8.15 -54.09 20.25
CA THR A 34 -8.69 -54.91 19.17
C THR A 34 -10.12 -55.31 19.51
N SER A 35 -11.07 -54.40 19.35
CA SER A 35 -12.49 -54.74 19.19
C SER A 35 -13.08 -53.79 18.16
N THR A 36 -12.93 -54.18 16.91
CA THR A 36 -13.54 -53.46 15.80
C THR A 36 -15.02 -53.86 15.77
N SER A 37 -15.87 -53.03 16.39
CA SER A 37 -17.31 -53.13 16.19
C SER A 37 -17.61 -53.20 14.68
N SER A 38 -18.47 -54.13 14.27
CA SER A 38 -18.87 -54.34 12.86
C SER A 38 -19.34 -53.04 12.18
N THR A 39 -19.87 -52.09 12.96
CA THR A 39 -20.23 -50.75 12.50
C THR A 39 -19.02 -49.90 12.08
N ASN A 40 -17.86 -50.01 12.74
CA ASN A 40 -16.64 -49.29 12.37
C ASN A 40 -15.99 -49.88 11.11
N GLN A 41 -16.08 -51.20 10.92
CA GLN A 41 -15.61 -51.86 9.69
C GLN A 41 -16.50 -51.49 8.50
N LEU A 42 -17.83 -51.50 8.68
CA LEU A 42 -18.78 -51.03 7.67
C LEU A 42 -18.61 -49.54 7.36
N PHE A 43 -18.30 -48.71 8.36
CA PHE A 43 -18.00 -47.29 8.13
C PHE A 43 -16.68 -47.09 7.39
N ALA A 44 -15.65 -47.90 7.62
CA ALA A 44 -14.43 -47.87 6.82
C ALA A 44 -14.69 -48.35 5.37
N GLN A 45 -15.54 -49.37 5.20
CA GLN A 45 -15.86 -49.98 3.91
C GLN A 45 -16.82 -49.13 3.06
N LEU A 46 -17.78 -48.42 3.66
CA LEU A 46 -18.68 -47.47 2.98
C LEU A 46 -18.17 -46.02 2.99
N GLY A 47 -17.50 -45.59 4.05
CA GLY A 47 -16.98 -44.23 4.25
C GLY A 47 -15.69 -43.94 3.48
N GLY A 48 -15.06 -44.97 2.89
CA GLY A 48 -13.96 -44.87 1.94
C GLY A 48 -14.34 -44.26 0.58
N ARG A 49 -15.63 -43.96 0.32
CA ARG A 49 -16.01 -43.07 -0.78
C ARG A 49 -15.57 -41.66 -0.44
N ALA A 50 -14.30 -41.38 -0.76
CA ALA A 50 -13.66 -40.09 -0.64
C ALA A 50 -14.66 -38.98 -1.01
N VAL A 51 -15.15 -38.25 0.00
CA VAL A 51 -15.87 -36.99 -0.23
C VAL A 51 -14.98 -36.23 -1.19
N SER A 52 -15.45 -36.06 -2.44
CA SER A 52 -14.57 -35.63 -3.52
C SER A 52 -13.76 -34.43 -3.03
N LYS A 53 -12.44 -34.43 -3.24
CA LYS A 53 -11.58 -33.31 -2.80
C LYS A 53 -12.17 -31.95 -3.20
N LYS A 54 -12.94 -31.92 -4.31
CA LYS A 54 -13.76 -30.79 -4.78
C LYS A 54 -14.85 -30.34 -3.78
N LYS A 55 -15.64 -31.24 -3.19
CA LYS A 55 -16.68 -30.88 -2.18
C LYS A 55 -16.05 -30.30 -0.90
N LYS A 56 -14.97 -30.90 -0.38
CA LYS A 56 -14.23 -30.34 0.78
C LYS A 56 -13.66 -28.95 0.50
N LYS A 57 -13.06 -28.75 -0.68
CA LYS A 57 -12.55 -27.42 -1.09
C LYS A 57 -13.67 -26.37 -1.19
N ARG A 58 -14.85 -26.74 -1.72
CA ARG A 58 -16.00 -25.83 -1.81
C ARG A 58 -16.53 -25.41 -0.44
N GLU A 59 -16.69 -26.35 0.48
CA GLU A 59 -17.13 -26.02 1.85
C GLU A 59 -16.09 -25.16 2.58
N ALA A 60 -14.81 -25.48 2.48
CA ALA A 60 -13.75 -24.65 3.04
C ALA A 60 -13.73 -23.23 2.46
N ALA A 61 -13.99 -23.06 1.15
CA ALA A 61 -14.08 -21.74 0.53
C ALA A 61 -15.30 -20.94 1.01
N LYS A 62 -16.46 -21.60 1.22
CA LYS A 62 -17.64 -20.95 1.82
C LYS A 62 -17.37 -20.47 3.24
N ILE A 63 -16.72 -21.31 4.05
CA ILE A 63 -16.33 -20.97 5.42
C ILE A 63 -15.36 -19.79 5.42
N LYS A 64 -14.33 -19.81 4.55
CA LYS A 64 -13.40 -18.66 4.42
C LYS A 64 -14.14 -17.38 4.03
N LYS A 65 -15.08 -17.45 3.09
CA LYS A 65 -15.88 -16.30 2.67
C LYS A 65 -16.75 -15.75 3.81
N SER A 66 -17.41 -16.61 4.59
CA SER A 66 -18.22 -16.17 5.73
C SER A 66 -17.34 -15.62 6.87
N GLU A 67 -16.15 -16.19 7.09
CA GLU A 67 -15.16 -15.66 8.02
C GLU A 67 -14.66 -14.27 7.59
N GLU A 68 -14.37 -14.06 6.32
CA GLU A 68 -13.97 -12.74 5.79
C GLU A 68 -15.08 -11.70 5.95
N GLN A 69 -16.33 -12.07 5.63
CA GLN A 69 -17.49 -11.21 5.83
C GLN A 69 -17.70 -10.86 7.30
N SER A 70 -17.58 -11.84 8.21
CA SER A 70 -17.72 -11.59 9.64
C SER A 70 -16.57 -10.74 10.20
N LYS A 71 -15.33 -10.91 9.70
CA LYS A 71 -14.18 -10.04 10.04
C LYS A 71 -14.41 -8.61 9.57
N ALA A 72 -14.90 -8.42 8.34
CA ALA A 72 -15.24 -7.11 7.79
C ALA A 72 -16.35 -6.45 8.62
N PHE A 73 -17.40 -7.19 8.97
CA PHE A 73 -18.50 -6.72 9.80
C PHE A 73 -18.02 -6.33 11.21
N ARG A 74 -17.22 -7.17 11.88
CA ARG A 74 -16.64 -6.84 13.19
C ARG A 74 -15.78 -5.58 13.14
N LYS A 75 -15.00 -5.40 12.06
CA LYS A 75 -14.21 -4.19 11.84
C LYS A 75 -15.11 -2.96 11.66
N PHE A 76 -16.19 -3.10 10.90
CA PHE A 76 -17.18 -2.03 10.68
C PHE A 76 -17.87 -1.62 11.99
N VAL A 77 -18.36 -2.59 12.76
CA VAL A 77 -18.97 -2.35 14.09
C VAL A 77 -17.97 -1.68 15.03
N LYS A 78 -16.73 -2.18 15.08
CA LYS A 78 -15.68 -1.58 15.90
C LYS A 78 -15.43 -0.12 15.50
N TYR A 79 -15.31 0.16 14.20
CA TYR A 79 -15.07 1.51 13.71
C TYR A 79 -16.25 2.44 13.99
N THR A 80 -17.48 2.03 13.70
CA THR A 80 -18.68 2.85 13.96
C THR A 80 -18.85 3.15 15.44
N HIS A 81 -18.64 2.15 16.30
CA HIS A 81 -18.62 2.33 17.75
C HIS A 81 -17.56 3.36 18.17
N VAL A 82 -16.30 3.20 17.74
CA VAL A 82 -15.22 4.15 18.07
C VAL A 82 -15.47 5.55 17.50
N LYS A 83 -16.07 5.65 16.31
CA LYS A 83 -16.37 6.93 15.65
C LYS A 83 -17.44 7.72 16.40
N ASN A 84 -18.47 7.03 16.91
CA ASN A 84 -19.63 7.65 17.55
C ASN A 84 -19.42 7.92 19.06
N LYS A 85 -18.33 7.43 19.66
CA LYS A 85 -17.97 7.79 21.04
C LYS A 85 -17.66 9.28 21.15
N ALA A 86 -18.26 9.94 22.14
CA ALA A 86 -18.00 11.34 22.47
C ALA A 86 -16.56 11.55 22.96
N GLU A 87 -16.12 10.72 23.91
CA GLU A 87 -14.74 10.72 24.41
C GLU A 87 -13.97 9.53 23.88
N LYS A 88 -12.84 9.80 23.23
CA LYS A 88 -11.97 8.77 22.65
C LYS A 88 -10.86 8.42 23.63
N SER A 89 -10.90 7.20 24.12
CA SER A 89 -9.81 6.61 24.90
C SER A 89 -8.50 6.60 24.09
N GLU A 90 -7.35 6.57 24.77
CA GLU A 90 -6.03 6.48 24.13
C GLU A 90 -5.93 5.30 23.14
N ALA A 91 -6.52 4.14 23.50
CA ALA A 91 -6.56 2.97 22.64
C ALA A 91 -7.36 3.21 21.34
N ASP A 92 -8.42 4.00 21.42
CA ASP A 92 -9.27 4.36 20.28
C ASP A 92 -8.52 5.32 19.34
N GLN A 93 -7.80 6.29 19.89
CA GLN A 93 -6.95 7.21 19.12
C GLN A 93 -5.81 6.47 18.42
N LYS A 94 -5.14 5.55 19.11
CA LYS A 94 -4.08 4.69 18.53
C LYS A 94 -4.61 3.81 17.40
N TYR A 95 -5.82 3.26 17.56
CA TYR A 95 -6.49 2.49 16.51
C TYR A 95 -6.79 3.34 15.27
N LEU A 96 -7.35 4.55 15.46
CA LEU A 96 -7.62 5.48 14.36
C LEU A 96 -6.33 5.92 13.66
N GLY A 97 -5.28 6.25 14.41
CA GLY A 97 -3.98 6.62 13.84
C GLY A 97 -3.37 5.52 12.97
N ARG A 98 -3.47 4.25 13.40
CA ARG A 98 -3.06 3.10 12.56
C ARG A 98 -3.89 2.98 11.29
N LEU A 99 -5.20 3.26 11.36
CA LEU A 99 -6.08 3.20 10.21
C LEU A 99 -5.74 4.29 9.19
N VAL A 100 -5.49 5.52 9.66
CA VAL A 100 -5.05 6.65 8.82
C VAL A 100 -3.75 6.30 8.11
N ARG A 101 -2.70 5.88 8.84
CA ARG A 101 -1.40 5.54 8.24
C ARG A 101 -1.51 4.47 7.15
N ARG A 102 -2.30 3.42 7.38
CA ARG A 102 -2.51 2.36 6.38
C ARG A 102 -3.26 2.86 5.15
N ASN A 103 -4.29 3.67 5.34
CA ASN A 103 -5.08 4.19 4.22
C ASN A 103 -4.28 5.19 3.40
N VAL A 104 -3.54 6.09 4.05
CA VAL A 104 -2.64 7.06 3.38
C VAL A 104 -1.58 6.31 2.57
N SER A 105 -0.89 5.33 3.18
CA SER A 105 0.10 4.52 2.45
C SER A 105 -0.50 3.74 1.27
N ALA A 106 -1.75 3.28 1.37
CA ALA A 106 -2.43 2.60 0.26
C ALA A 106 -2.79 3.56 -0.88
N LEU A 107 -3.22 4.78 -0.56
CA LEU A 107 -3.50 5.83 -1.55
C LEU A 107 -2.21 6.30 -2.23
N GLU A 108 -1.15 6.53 -1.45
CA GLU A 108 0.16 6.93 -1.96
C GLU A 108 0.75 5.87 -2.89
N ARG A 109 0.60 4.58 -2.58
CA ARG A 109 1.03 3.50 -3.48
C ARG A 109 0.30 3.48 -4.83
N GLY A 110 -0.96 3.90 -4.86
CA GLY A 110 -1.72 3.98 -6.11
C GLY A 110 -1.44 5.24 -6.92
N ALA A 111 -1.02 6.32 -6.24
CA ALA A 111 -0.79 7.62 -6.87
C ALA A 111 0.68 7.86 -7.26
N LYS A 112 1.63 7.24 -6.56
CA LYS A 112 3.05 7.46 -6.78
C LYS A 112 3.54 6.62 -7.96
N ILE A 113 4.22 7.27 -8.89
CA ILE A 113 5.01 6.61 -9.93
C ILE A 113 6.23 6.02 -9.20
N ASP A 114 6.41 4.70 -9.27
CA ASP A 114 7.47 3.98 -8.54
C ASP A 114 8.86 4.20 -9.16
N ASP A 115 8.88 4.70 -10.40
CA ASP A 115 10.08 5.08 -11.14
C ASP A 115 10.40 6.57 -10.90
N PHE A 116 11.55 6.82 -10.31
CA PHE A 116 12.01 8.16 -9.97
C PHE A 116 12.27 9.01 -11.21
N GLU A 117 12.83 8.42 -12.27
CA GLU A 117 13.13 9.12 -13.52
C GLU A 117 11.84 9.59 -14.18
N VAL A 118 10.82 8.72 -14.21
CA VAL A 118 9.51 9.04 -14.78
C VAL A 118 8.74 10.06 -13.93
N ASP A 119 8.83 10.04 -12.59
CA ASP A 119 8.21 11.09 -11.75
C ASP A 119 8.86 12.46 -11.99
N GLU A 120 10.18 12.52 -12.18
CA GLU A 120 10.88 13.76 -12.49
C GLU A 120 10.50 14.32 -13.87
N GLU A 121 10.48 13.47 -14.91
CA GLU A 121 10.03 13.86 -16.25
C GLU A 121 8.56 14.32 -16.24
N PHE A 122 7.68 13.57 -15.57
CA PHE A 122 6.27 13.93 -15.44
C PHE A 122 6.09 15.29 -14.74
N ARG A 123 6.89 15.57 -13.71
CA ARG A 123 6.90 16.88 -13.04
C ARG A 123 7.42 17.99 -13.94
N ALA A 124 8.45 17.74 -14.73
CA ALA A 124 8.97 18.73 -15.68
C ALA A 124 7.92 19.08 -16.75
N VAL A 125 7.31 18.07 -17.37
CA VAL A 125 6.27 18.26 -18.41
C VAL A 125 5.02 18.93 -17.83
N SER A 126 4.58 18.52 -16.64
CA SER A 126 3.43 19.16 -15.99
C SER A 126 3.71 20.63 -15.61
N ALA A 127 4.92 20.96 -15.19
CA ALA A 127 5.31 22.35 -14.92
C ALA A 127 5.34 23.19 -16.20
N GLU A 128 5.86 22.65 -17.31
CA GLU A 128 5.86 23.31 -18.61
C GLU A 128 4.44 23.61 -19.10
N LEU A 129 3.55 22.61 -19.12
CA LEU A 129 2.15 22.77 -19.50
C LEU A 129 1.41 23.78 -18.60
N LEU A 130 1.65 23.75 -17.29
CA LEU A 130 1.05 24.72 -16.37
C LEU A 130 1.52 26.15 -16.63
N ASP A 131 2.78 26.33 -17.04
CA ASP A 131 3.32 27.64 -17.40
C ASP A 131 2.85 28.15 -18.77
N GLU A 132 2.50 27.24 -19.69
CA GLU A 132 1.81 27.57 -20.95
C GLU A 132 0.36 28.01 -20.70
N LEU A 133 -0.37 27.29 -19.83
CA LEU A 133 -1.76 27.58 -19.50
C LEU A 133 -1.93 28.85 -18.65
N LYS A 134 -0.95 29.17 -17.79
CA LYS A 134 -0.94 30.43 -17.04
C LYS A 134 -0.76 31.58 -18.02
N SER A 135 -1.82 32.38 -18.23
CA SER A 135 -1.72 33.56 -19.09
C SER A 135 -0.54 34.44 -18.63
N LYS A 136 0.38 34.74 -19.54
CA LYS A 136 1.59 35.55 -19.30
C LYS A 136 1.29 37.02 -18.92
N ARG A 137 0.04 37.36 -18.54
CA ARG A 137 -0.45 38.72 -18.29
C ARG A 137 0.11 39.40 -17.04
N GLY A 138 0.84 38.71 -16.15
CA GLY A 138 1.27 39.29 -14.86
C GLY A 138 2.74 39.71 -14.73
N LYS A 139 3.68 39.15 -15.51
CA LYS A 139 5.12 39.27 -15.18
C LYS A 139 5.82 40.54 -15.73
N ARG A 140 5.17 41.33 -16.60
CA ARG A 140 5.79 42.51 -17.23
C ARG A 140 5.87 43.76 -16.35
N LEU A 141 5.19 43.82 -15.21
CA LEU A 141 5.11 45.07 -14.44
C LEU A 141 6.32 45.34 -13.52
N ARG A 142 7.09 44.31 -13.13
CA ARG A 142 8.23 44.47 -12.21
C ARG A 142 9.53 44.95 -12.87
N LYS A 143 9.70 44.78 -14.20
CA LYS A 143 10.96 45.11 -14.89
C LYS A 143 11.15 46.61 -15.16
N LYS A 144 10.08 47.41 -15.15
CA LYS A 144 10.18 48.87 -15.36
C LYS A 144 10.67 49.65 -14.14
N MET A 145 10.67 49.06 -12.93
CA MET A 145 11.20 49.70 -11.73
C MET A 145 12.71 49.47 -11.54
N ALA A 146 13.34 48.59 -12.34
CA ALA A 146 14.78 48.27 -12.25
C ALA A 146 15.65 49.06 -13.26
N PHE A 147 15.06 49.92 -14.10
CA PHE A 147 15.78 50.63 -15.17
C PHE A 147 16.44 51.96 -14.75
N ARG A 148 16.61 52.20 -13.43
CA ARG A 148 17.42 53.32 -12.90
C ARG A 148 18.68 52.83 -12.18
N VAL A 149 19.32 51.78 -12.69
CA VAL A 149 20.70 51.46 -12.28
C VAL A 149 21.62 52.21 -13.24
N LYS A 150 22.41 53.16 -12.71
CA LYS A 150 23.37 53.95 -13.48
C LYS A 150 24.37 53.00 -14.15
N ASP A 151 24.80 53.30 -15.38
CA ASP A 151 25.71 52.42 -16.13
C ASP A 151 27.04 52.14 -15.40
N ASP A 152 27.45 53.00 -14.48
CA ASP A 152 28.62 52.80 -13.63
C ASP A 152 28.49 51.63 -12.65
N ASP A 153 27.30 51.36 -12.13
CA ASP A 153 27.09 50.25 -11.19
C ASP A 153 27.17 48.90 -11.92
N ARG A 154 26.78 48.87 -13.21
CA ARG A 154 26.91 47.67 -14.07
C ARG A 154 28.35 47.36 -14.42
N LYS A 155 29.17 48.39 -14.64
CA LYS A 155 30.62 48.23 -14.90
C LYS A 155 31.33 47.69 -13.66
N LYS A 156 31.03 48.25 -12.49
CA LYS A 156 31.56 47.74 -11.21
C LYS A 156 31.15 46.29 -10.93
N GLU A 157 29.89 45.95 -11.20
CA GLU A 157 29.42 44.57 -11.04
C GLU A 157 30.09 43.60 -12.02
N PHE A 158 30.40 44.07 -13.23
CA PHE A 158 31.16 43.29 -14.23
C PHE A 158 32.61 43.06 -13.79
N ASP A 159 33.30 44.13 -13.36
CA ASP A 159 34.69 44.06 -12.89
C ASP A 159 34.83 43.18 -11.65
N GLU A 160 33.88 43.27 -10.70
CA GLU A 160 33.84 42.40 -9.53
C GLU A 160 33.67 40.92 -9.90
N LYS A 161 32.85 40.61 -10.91
CA LYS A 161 32.61 39.22 -11.34
C LYS A 161 33.81 38.65 -12.11
N ILE A 162 34.58 39.50 -12.78
CA ILE A 162 35.86 39.12 -13.40
C ILE A 162 36.89 38.83 -12.32
N GLN A 163 37.04 39.71 -11.32
CA GLN A 163 37.96 39.49 -10.20
C GLN A 163 37.63 38.24 -9.39
N LYS A 164 36.34 37.96 -9.19
CA LYS A 164 35.85 36.75 -8.50
C LYS A 164 35.93 35.50 -9.38
N GLY A 165 36.35 35.60 -10.65
CA GLY A 165 36.48 34.47 -11.57
C GLY A 165 35.14 33.85 -12.02
N VAL A 166 34.02 34.52 -11.77
CA VAL A 166 32.67 34.04 -12.12
C VAL A 166 32.37 34.26 -13.61
N ILE A 167 32.97 35.30 -14.20
CA ILE A 167 32.84 35.65 -15.62
C ILE A 167 34.25 35.85 -16.17
N SER A 168 34.58 35.22 -17.29
CA SER A 168 35.85 35.45 -17.98
C SER A 168 35.78 36.70 -18.86
N TYR A 169 36.91 37.42 -18.95
CA TYR A 169 37.04 38.50 -19.93
C TYR A 169 37.00 37.89 -21.34
N PRO A 170 36.18 38.42 -22.26
CA PRO A 170 36.14 37.91 -23.63
C PRO A 170 37.54 38.03 -24.26
N GLY A 171 38.13 36.89 -24.62
CA GLY A 171 39.47 36.81 -25.22
C GLY A 171 40.62 36.44 -24.27
N LEU A 172 40.39 36.32 -22.96
CA LEU A 172 41.44 35.91 -22.01
C LEU A 172 41.53 34.37 -21.86
N THR A 173 40.39 33.66 -21.94
CA THR A 173 40.33 32.20 -21.70
C THR A 173 40.46 31.27 -22.91
N PRO A 174 40.24 31.65 -24.19
CA PRO A 174 40.44 30.71 -25.29
C PRO A 174 41.90 30.75 -25.77
N GLY A 175 42.81 30.15 -25.01
CA GLY A 175 44.21 29.98 -25.45
C GLY A 175 45.29 30.20 -24.39
N LEU A 176 44.94 30.61 -23.17
CA LEU A 176 45.90 30.64 -22.07
C LEU A 176 46.15 29.20 -21.59
N ALA A 177 47.40 28.75 -21.62
CA ALA A 177 47.77 27.43 -21.14
C ALA A 177 47.49 27.31 -19.63
N PRO A 178 46.97 26.17 -19.15
CA PRO A 178 46.84 25.94 -17.72
C PRO A 178 48.24 25.99 -17.10
N VAL A 179 48.45 26.93 -16.17
CA VAL A 179 49.72 27.11 -15.47
C VAL A 179 49.83 26.03 -14.40
N ASP A 180 50.87 25.18 -14.48
CA ASP A 180 51.19 24.21 -13.45
C ASP A 180 51.89 24.89 -12.27
N TYR A 181 51.48 24.53 -11.05
CA TYR A 181 52.02 25.09 -9.80
C TYR A 181 53.52 24.86 -9.58
N ASN A 182 54.17 24.04 -10.42
CA ASN A 182 55.58 23.67 -10.29
C ASN A 182 56.54 24.56 -11.11
N GLU A 183 56.03 25.47 -11.96
CA GLU A 183 56.86 26.29 -12.85
C GLU A 183 57.15 27.70 -12.31
N SER A 184 56.49 28.13 -11.22
CA SER A 184 56.58 29.52 -10.73
C SER A 184 57.58 29.77 -9.60
N ASP A 185 58.35 28.76 -9.17
CA ASP A 185 59.25 28.85 -8.01
C ASP A 185 60.75 28.79 -8.37
N SER A 186 61.10 29.12 -9.61
CA SER A 186 62.51 29.28 -10.03
C SER A 186 62.77 30.66 -10.61
N GLU A 187 62.81 31.67 -9.74
CA GLU A 187 63.65 32.88 -9.83
C GLU A 187 64.13 33.30 -8.43
#